data_AF-A0A0P5YSI9-F1
#
_entry.id   AF-A0A0P5YSI9-F1
#
_cell.length_a   1.000
_cell.length_b   1.000
_cell.length_c   1.000
_cell.angle_alpha   90.00
_cell.angle_beta   90.00
_cell.angle_gamma   90.00
#
_symmetry.space_group_name_H-M   'P 1'
#
loop_
_entity.id
_entity.type
_entity.pdbx_description
1 polymer ?
#
loop_
_entity_poly.entity_id
_entity_poly.type
_entity_poly.pdbx_seq_one_letter_code
_entity_poly.pdbx_strand_id
1 'polypeptide(L)'
;MFFPICRIVSRPLRGYPEELLEFSNLSRYRHLSSIPLHRLALLENSKRRPLLLSVSHTFNNPGYADKLRRSFAQHNFQSDTNADSAKKGSNKVKLLMVGFGLGAVIGLGYVYNKNMRQKSVPIANLDSGNSLWFSEPPPIDFIAKKVVGSRDARDLQLTLFQYEPCPFCKKVRAFLDFAGLSYDVVEVNPVTKKQLGWSAYKKVPIIIVKGEEGYQQLNDSSMIISSLASYLEDAQQDLQKIVKYYPQVDFQGGDGKKGSEIMNRYFLMFGDKEPAGRSKESIVEERRWRKWSDDVLMHTLSPNIYRTWEESLEAFNMFSKNGDWEHIFPPWERQMVIYVGAAVMYIIGKRLKKRHNLLDDARQSLYNEVNYFLKTVKAKGTHFIGGDVPNLADLAVYGCISSIDGTRTFDDLMRNTKLSPWYEAMCRIIDSRRGKMSLSKLADQH
;
A
#
# COMPACT_ATOMS: atom_id res chain seq x y z
N MET A 1 14.21 35.36 51.99
CA MET A 1 13.16 36.39 52.09
C MET A 1 12.55 36.54 50.69
N PHE A 2 11.30 36.09 50.53
CA PHE A 2 10.28 36.37 49.50
C PHE A 2 10.53 36.29 47.97
N PHE A 3 9.63 35.51 47.36
CA PHE A 3 9.17 35.37 45.96
C PHE A 3 8.55 36.66 45.34
N PRO A 4 8.31 36.71 44.00
CA PRO A 4 7.03 36.29 43.37
C PRO A 4 7.21 35.46 42.06
N ILE A 5 6.64 34.25 41.89
CA ILE A 5 5.30 33.85 41.38
C ILE A 5 5.00 34.47 39.98
N CYS A 6 5.23 33.78 38.85
CA CYS A 6 4.48 32.67 38.20
C CYS A 6 3.18 33.05 37.46
N ARG A 7 3.17 32.86 36.13
CA ARG A 7 1.99 32.44 35.33
C ARG A 7 2.44 31.69 34.07
N ILE A 8 2.60 30.38 34.21
CA ILE A 8 2.68 29.43 33.09
C ILE A 8 1.23 29.03 32.76
N VAL A 9 0.83 29.25 31.51
CA VAL A 9 -0.42 28.71 30.96
C VAL A 9 -0.15 27.30 30.45
N SER A 10 -0.58 26.32 31.21
CA SER A 10 -0.58 24.89 30.87
C SER A 10 -1.75 24.57 29.93
N ARG A 11 -1.46 23.88 28.83
CA ARG A 11 -2.45 23.08 28.07
C ARG A 11 -1.97 21.63 27.99
N PRO A 12 -2.90 20.65 28.02
CA PRO A 12 -2.61 19.30 28.46
C PRO A 12 -2.10 18.40 27.34
N LEU A 13 -1.06 17.63 27.65
CA LEU A 13 -0.64 16.43 26.91
C LEU A 13 -1.64 15.31 27.20
N ARG A 14 -2.08 14.62 26.15
CA ARG A 14 -2.92 13.42 26.18
C ARG A 14 -2.27 12.49 25.15
N GLY A 15 -1.83 11.26 25.38
CA GLY A 15 -1.89 10.31 26.49
C GLY A 15 -1.67 8.95 25.80
N TYR A 16 -0.47 8.38 25.91
CA TYR A 16 -0.13 7.05 25.40
C TYR A 16 -0.50 6.02 26.48
N PRO A 17 -1.16 4.88 26.18
CA PRO A 17 -1.21 3.79 27.14
C PRO A 17 0.10 3.01 27.11
N GLU A 18 0.73 2.91 28.27
CA GLU A 18 1.71 1.90 28.64
C GLU A 18 1.04 0.51 28.62
N GLU A 19 1.62 -0.45 27.91
CA GLU A 19 1.41 -1.87 28.16
C GLU A 19 2.79 -2.56 28.16
N LEU A 20 3.39 -2.57 29.36
CA LEU A 20 4.48 -3.44 29.77
C LEU A 20 4.08 -3.99 31.13
N LEU A 21 3.31 -5.08 31.17
CA LEU A 21 3.16 -5.90 32.37
C LEU A 21 3.02 -7.39 31.98
N GLU A 22 4.15 -8.07 32.16
CA GLU A 22 4.34 -9.45 32.61
C GLU A 22 3.09 -10.36 32.71
N PHE A 23 3.11 -11.45 31.92
CA PHE A 23 2.43 -12.70 32.28
C PHE A 23 3.47 -13.74 32.68
N SER A 24 3.83 -13.72 33.96
CA SER A 24 4.38 -14.89 34.64
C SER A 24 3.62 -15.08 35.94
N ASN A 25 3.02 -16.26 36.09
CA ASN A 25 2.46 -16.83 37.32
C ASN A 25 1.25 -16.12 37.93
N LEU A 26 0.09 -16.79 37.95
CA LEU A 26 -0.47 -17.29 39.21
C LEU A 26 -1.72 -18.14 38.95
N SER A 27 -1.48 -19.45 38.93
CA SER A 27 -2.38 -20.47 39.44
C SER A 27 -2.62 -20.24 40.95
N ARG A 28 -3.57 -19.37 41.30
CA ARG A 28 -4.28 -19.38 42.60
C ARG A 28 -5.32 -18.28 42.61
N TYR A 29 -6.59 -18.66 42.61
CA TYR A 29 -7.65 -18.22 43.52
C TYR A 29 -8.98 -18.65 42.91
N ARG A 30 -9.38 -19.85 43.34
CA ARG A 30 -10.73 -20.39 43.30
C ARG A 30 -11.57 -19.60 44.32
N HIS A 31 -12.85 -19.43 44.02
CA HIS A 31 -13.93 -18.88 44.86
C HIS A 31 -14.05 -17.36 44.93
N LEU A 32 -15.00 -16.81 44.17
CA LEU A 32 -16.19 -16.16 44.74
C LEU A 32 -17.25 -16.02 43.64
N SER A 33 -18.41 -16.59 43.92
CA SER A 33 -19.59 -16.69 43.09
C SER A 33 -20.51 -15.48 43.22
N SER A 34 -21.24 -15.20 42.13
CA SER A 34 -22.62 -14.66 42.08
C SER A 34 -22.91 -13.22 42.54
N ILE A 35 -23.41 -12.37 41.61
CA ILE A 35 -24.78 -11.79 41.56
C ILE A 35 -24.84 -10.65 40.50
N PRO A 36 -26.00 -10.42 39.81
CA PRO A 36 -26.06 -9.89 38.45
C PRO A 36 -26.60 -8.45 38.27
N LEU A 37 -26.43 -7.95 37.03
CA LEU A 37 -26.93 -6.71 36.42
C LEU A 37 -28.45 -6.50 36.54
N HIS A 38 -28.88 -5.37 37.13
CA HIS A 38 -29.96 -4.52 36.58
C HIS A 38 -30.07 -3.18 37.32
N ARG A 39 -30.60 -2.17 36.60
CA ARG A 39 -30.98 -0.80 37.01
C ARG A 39 -29.84 0.21 37.16
N LEU A 40 -29.76 1.13 36.20
CA LEU A 40 -30.12 2.54 36.42
C LEU A 40 -30.22 3.26 35.07
N ALA A 41 -31.46 3.50 34.67
CA ALA A 41 -31.83 4.49 33.69
C ALA A 41 -32.67 5.57 34.41
N LEU A 42 -32.62 6.79 33.84
CA LEU A 42 -33.43 7.99 34.11
C LEU A 42 -32.84 9.01 35.10
N LEU A 43 -32.31 10.11 34.56
CA LEU A 43 -32.97 11.43 34.41
C LEU A 43 -31.98 12.37 33.67
N GLU A 44 -32.27 12.78 32.42
CA GLU A 44 -32.82 14.11 32.04
C GLU A 44 -31.97 15.33 32.52
N ASN A 45 -31.63 16.37 31.75
CA ASN A 45 -32.15 16.87 30.49
C ASN A 45 -31.22 17.97 29.90
N SER A 46 -31.40 18.21 28.59
CA SER A 46 -31.35 19.51 27.92
C SER A 46 -30.06 20.01 27.20
N LYS A 47 -30.26 20.14 25.87
CA LYS A 47 -29.95 21.27 24.97
C LYS A 47 -28.83 21.13 23.92
N ARG A 48 -29.34 21.03 22.67
CA ARG A 48 -28.89 21.56 21.36
C ARG A 48 -28.03 20.64 20.46
N ARG A 49 -28.71 20.00 19.51
CA ARG A 49 -28.20 19.55 18.20
C ARG A 49 -28.80 20.44 17.10
N PRO A 50 -28.08 20.80 16.03
CA PRO A 50 -28.70 21.32 14.82
C PRO A 50 -29.18 20.17 13.90
N LEU A 51 -30.34 20.42 13.30
CA LEU A 51 -31.07 19.56 12.35
C LEU A 51 -30.31 19.38 11.02
N LEU A 52 -30.17 18.14 10.56
CA LEU A 52 -30.03 17.81 9.14
C LEU A 52 -31.26 17.00 8.74
N LEU A 53 -32.11 17.64 7.94
CA LEU A 53 -33.28 17.04 7.30
C LEU A 53 -32.85 15.90 6.36
N SER A 54 -33.42 14.72 6.58
CA SER A 54 -33.40 13.61 5.65
C SER A 54 -34.38 13.86 4.50
N VAL A 55 -33.87 13.96 3.27
CA VAL A 55 -34.70 13.80 2.07
C VAL A 55 -34.65 12.32 1.70
N SER A 56 -35.54 11.55 2.29
CA SER A 56 -35.78 10.15 1.95
C SER A 56 -37.29 9.91 1.84
N HIS A 57 -37.96 10.50 0.85
CA HIS A 57 -39.29 10.06 0.42
C HIS A 57 -39.62 10.66 -0.95
N THR A 58 -39.10 10.03 -2.01
CA THR A 58 -39.73 9.96 -3.34
C THR A 58 -38.83 9.08 -4.20
N PHE A 59 -39.11 7.79 -4.29
CA PHE A 59 -38.86 6.94 -5.47
C PHE A 59 -39.38 5.54 -5.15
N ASN A 60 -40.70 5.42 -5.08
CA ASN A 60 -41.39 4.15 -5.22
C ASN A 60 -42.62 4.41 -6.08
N ASN A 61 -42.42 4.45 -7.40
CA ASN A 61 -43.51 4.50 -8.37
C ASN A 61 -43.15 3.58 -9.56
N PRO A 62 -43.81 2.43 -9.73
CA PRO A 62 -43.44 1.43 -10.75
C PRO A 62 -43.66 1.87 -12.21
N GLY A 63 -44.35 3.00 -12.46
CA GLY A 63 -44.75 3.42 -13.81
C GLY A 63 -43.72 4.19 -14.65
N TYR A 64 -42.52 4.49 -14.12
CA TYR A 64 -41.53 5.33 -14.84
C TYR A 64 -40.57 4.50 -15.71
N ALA A 65 -40.27 3.26 -15.32
CA ALA A 65 -39.37 2.38 -16.07
C ALA A 65 -39.97 1.92 -17.41
N ASP A 66 -41.29 1.72 -17.47
CA ASP A 66 -41.97 1.29 -18.70
C ASP A 66 -42.12 2.40 -19.74
N LYS A 67 -42.10 3.67 -19.33
CA LYS A 67 -42.14 4.83 -20.23
C LYS A 67 -40.79 5.05 -20.93
N LEU A 68 -39.69 4.77 -20.21
CA LEU A 68 -38.34 4.81 -20.78
C LEU A 68 -38.08 3.62 -21.72
N ARG A 69 -38.58 2.42 -21.40
CA ARG A 69 -38.40 1.23 -22.24
C ARG A 69 -39.12 1.33 -23.60
N ARG A 70 -40.27 2.00 -23.66
CA ARG A 70 -41.00 2.26 -24.93
C ARG A 70 -40.34 3.33 -25.78
N SER A 71 -39.67 4.32 -25.19
CA SER A 71 -38.96 5.36 -25.95
C SER A 71 -37.68 4.88 -26.62
N PHE A 72 -37.08 3.77 -26.15
CA PHE A 72 -35.87 3.18 -26.73
C PHE A 72 -36.15 2.09 -27.78
N ALA A 73 -37.39 1.61 -27.90
CA ALA A 73 -37.76 0.54 -28.82
C ALA A 73 -38.26 1.03 -30.20
N GLN A 74 -38.15 2.34 -30.49
CA GLN A 74 -38.79 2.94 -31.67
C GLN A 74 -37.83 3.70 -32.61
N HIS A 75 -36.54 3.38 -32.58
CA HIS A 75 -35.61 3.78 -33.65
C HIS A 75 -34.98 2.55 -34.28
N ASN A 76 -35.74 1.92 -35.19
CA ASN A 76 -35.16 1.08 -36.22
C ASN A 76 -34.37 1.96 -37.18
N PHE A 77 -33.12 1.58 -37.39
CA PHE A 77 -32.21 2.15 -38.36
C PHE A 77 -32.66 1.72 -39.76
N GLN A 78 -33.39 2.58 -40.44
CA GLN A 78 -33.73 2.41 -41.85
C GLN A 78 -32.79 3.31 -42.64
N SER A 79 -31.90 2.67 -43.41
CA SER A 79 -31.01 3.34 -44.34
C SER A 79 -31.82 3.80 -45.55
N ASP A 80 -31.98 5.10 -45.71
CA ASP A 80 -32.33 5.68 -47.00
C ASP A 80 -31.36 6.81 -47.32
N THR A 81 -30.67 6.61 -48.44
CA THR A 81 -29.92 7.60 -49.19
C THR A 81 -30.89 8.68 -49.69
N ASN A 82 -30.63 9.94 -49.38
CA ASN A 82 -30.74 11.02 -50.35
C ASN A 82 -30.01 12.28 -49.85
N ALA A 83 -29.26 12.87 -50.77
CA ALA A 83 -28.58 14.12 -50.61
C ALA A 83 -29.60 15.27 -50.48
N ASP A 84 -29.36 16.18 -49.54
CA ASP A 84 -29.47 17.61 -49.83
C ASP A 84 -28.73 18.46 -48.79
N SER A 85 -28.07 19.48 -49.32
CA SER A 85 -27.14 20.38 -48.68
C SER A 85 -27.82 21.39 -47.73
N ALA A 86 -27.34 21.51 -46.48
CA ALA A 86 -27.39 22.78 -45.73
C ALA A 86 -26.42 22.83 -44.54
N LYS A 87 -25.60 23.89 -44.49
CA LYS A 87 -24.61 24.23 -43.47
C LYS A 87 -25.20 24.29 -42.05
N LYS A 88 -24.57 23.61 -41.07
CA LYS A 88 -24.52 24.04 -39.65
C LYS A 88 -23.44 23.28 -38.85
N GLY A 89 -22.21 23.78 -38.89
CA GLY A 89 -21.16 23.40 -37.95
C GLY A 89 -21.32 24.18 -36.63
N SER A 90 -21.39 23.47 -35.51
CA SER A 90 -21.03 23.94 -34.13
C SER A 90 -21.61 23.03 -33.02
N ASN A 91 -22.55 22.11 -33.30
CA ASN A 91 -23.19 21.31 -32.23
C ASN A 91 -22.56 19.93 -31.97
N LYS A 92 -21.85 19.32 -32.94
CA LYS A 92 -21.22 18.00 -32.74
C LYS A 92 -20.05 18.03 -31.75
N VAL A 93 -19.28 19.13 -31.73
CA VAL A 93 -18.13 19.30 -30.80
C VAL A 93 -18.60 19.53 -29.37
N LYS A 94 -19.65 20.33 -29.15
CA LYS A 94 -20.26 20.50 -27.80
C LYS A 94 -20.86 19.20 -27.29
N LEU A 95 -21.52 18.41 -28.15
CA LEU A 95 -22.09 17.13 -27.76
C LEU A 95 -21.01 16.07 -27.45
N LEU A 96 -19.90 16.05 -28.22
CA LEU A 96 -18.72 15.23 -27.92
C LEU A 96 -18.02 15.65 -26.63
N MET A 97 -17.89 16.96 -26.35
CA MET A 97 -17.30 17.48 -25.10
C MET A 97 -18.17 17.17 -23.88
N VAL A 98 -19.50 17.27 -24.00
CA VAL A 98 -20.43 16.88 -22.93
C VAL A 98 -20.43 15.34 -22.76
N GLY A 99 -20.36 14.58 -23.85
CA GLY A 99 -20.23 13.12 -23.82
C GLY A 99 -18.94 12.64 -23.17
N PHE A 100 -17.80 13.28 -23.46
CA PHE A 100 -16.52 13.03 -22.79
C PHE A 100 -16.55 13.46 -21.32
N GLY A 101 -17.15 14.62 -21.00
CA GLY A 101 -17.29 15.09 -19.63
C GLY A 101 -18.15 14.15 -18.78
N LEU A 102 -19.29 13.70 -19.29
CA LEU A 102 -20.18 12.77 -18.59
C LEU A 102 -19.57 11.35 -18.52
N GLY A 103 -18.95 10.88 -19.60
CA GLY A 103 -18.26 9.59 -19.65
C GLY A 103 -17.05 9.53 -18.70
N ALA A 104 -16.29 10.62 -18.59
CA ALA A 104 -15.20 10.74 -17.62
C ALA A 104 -15.73 10.77 -16.19
N VAL A 105 -16.82 11.49 -15.90
CA VAL A 105 -17.42 11.52 -14.55
C VAL A 105 -18.01 10.17 -14.15
N ILE A 106 -18.70 9.48 -15.07
CA ILE A 106 -19.24 8.13 -14.83
C ILE A 106 -18.11 7.12 -14.70
N GLY A 107 -17.07 7.20 -15.54
CA GLY A 107 -15.89 6.35 -15.48
C GLY A 107 -15.10 6.54 -14.18
N LEU A 108 -14.85 7.80 -13.79
CA LEU A 108 -14.24 8.16 -12.52
C LEU A 108 -15.11 7.69 -11.35
N GLY A 109 -16.43 7.86 -11.42
CA GLY A 109 -17.39 7.40 -10.42
C GLY A 109 -17.44 5.87 -10.29
N TYR A 110 -17.36 5.14 -11.40
CA TYR A 110 -17.35 3.68 -11.44
C TYR A 110 -16.03 3.10 -10.93
N VAL A 111 -14.88 3.63 -11.39
CA VAL A 111 -13.56 3.25 -10.87
C VAL A 111 -13.44 3.61 -9.39
N TYR A 112 -13.94 4.78 -8.98
CA TYR A 112 -14.01 5.18 -7.58
C TYR A 112 -14.87 4.23 -6.74
N ASN A 113 -16.06 3.87 -7.20
CA ASN A 113 -16.96 2.95 -6.50
C ASN A 113 -16.42 1.51 -6.49
N LYS A 114 -15.74 1.06 -7.56
CA LYS A 114 -15.13 -0.28 -7.67
C LYS A 114 -13.88 -0.41 -6.79
N ASN A 115 -13.01 0.60 -6.76
CA ASN A 115 -11.83 0.61 -5.88
C ASN A 115 -12.20 0.77 -4.40
N MET A 116 -13.30 1.46 -4.08
CA MET A 116 -13.79 1.57 -2.69
C MET A 116 -14.64 0.36 -2.26
N ARG A 117 -15.30 -0.34 -3.19
CA ARG A 117 -16.04 -1.59 -2.93
C ARG A 117 -15.19 -2.83 -3.22
N GLN A 118 -14.01 -2.93 -2.62
CA GLN A 118 -13.39 -4.24 -2.46
C GLN A 118 -14.24 -5.05 -1.47
N LYS A 119 -15.32 -5.67 -1.98
CA LYS A 119 -16.21 -6.54 -1.21
C LYS A 119 -15.45 -7.81 -0.82
N SER A 120 -15.27 -7.96 0.49
CA SER A 120 -15.33 -9.20 1.28
C SER A 120 -14.87 -10.50 0.60
N VAL A 121 -13.73 -11.01 1.07
CA VAL A 121 -13.48 -12.46 1.12
C VAL A 121 -14.56 -13.08 2.02
N PRO A 122 -15.16 -14.24 1.68
CA PRO A 122 -16.04 -14.95 2.58
C PRO A 122 -15.32 -15.26 3.91
N ILE A 123 -16.04 -15.20 5.03
CA ILE A 123 -15.51 -15.62 6.33
C ILE A 123 -15.44 -17.14 6.27
N ALA A 124 -14.26 -17.63 5.94
CA ALA A 124 -13.82 -18.96 6.25
C ALA A 124 -12.38 -18.79 6.69
N ASN A 125 -12.06 -19.17 7.93
CA ASN A 125 -10.70 -19.52 8.31
C ASN A 125 -10.35 -20.80 7.54
N LEU A 126 -10.16 -20.64 6.24
CA LEU A 126 -9.69 -21.68 5.34
C LEU A 126 -8.20 -21.79 5.62
N ASP A 127 -7.81 -22.99 6.02
CA ASP A 127 -6.44 -23.38 6.33
C ASP A 127 -5.50 -22.83 5.25
N SER A 128 -4.88 -21.67 5.54
CA SER A 128 -4.21 -20.83 4.53
C SER A 128 -2.88 -21.44 4.06
N GLY A 129 -2.54 -22.62 4.59
CA GLY A 129 -1.36 -23.37 4.20
C GLY A 129 -1.45 -23.95 2.78
N ASN A 130 -2.64 -24.33 2.29
CA ASN A 130 -2.77 -24.98 0.98
C ASN A 130 -3.11 -24.01 -0.18
N SER A 131 -3.52 -22.77 0.09
CA SER A 131 -3.93 -21.81 -0.96
C SER A 131 -2.80 -20.95 -1.53
N LEU A 132 -1.60 -21.03 -0.93
CA LEU A 132 -0.41 -20.28 -1.34
C LEU A 132 0.64 -21.15 -2.02
N TRP A 133 0.36 -22.44 -2.23
CA TRP A 133 1.24 -23.38 -2.89
C TRP A 133 0.64 -23.80 -4.24
N PHE A 134 1.50 -23.93 -5.26
CA PHE A 134 1.10 -24.36 -6.60
C PHE A 134 2.07 -25.43 -7.12
N SER A 135 1.54 -26.45 -7.81
CA SER A 135 2.37 -27.45 -8.49
C SER A 135 3.00 -26.91 -9.78
N GLU A 136 2.31 -25.98 -10.45
CA GLU A 136 2.74 -25.37 -11.71
C GLU A 136 3.07 -23.88 -11.50
N PRO A 137 3.99 -23.30 -12.31
CA PRO A 137 4.28 -21.88 -12.22
C PRO A 137 3.04 -21.06 -12.60
N PRO A 138 2.87 -19.85 -12.04
CA PRO A 138 1.83 -18.96 -12.53
C PRO A 138 2.08 -18.61 -14.01
N PRO A 139 1.02 -18.32 -14.78
CA PRO A 139 1.18 -17.81 -16.14
C PRO A 139 1.90 -16.46 -16.10
N ILE A 140 3.08 -16.40 -16.74
CA ILE A 140 3.88 -15.18 -16.88
C ILE A 140 4.04 -14.90 -18.37
N ASP A 141 3.31 -13.88 -18.84
CA ASP A 141 3.35 -13.48 -20.25
C ASP A 141 4.66 -12.74 -20.58
N PHE A 142 5.16 -11.93 -19.64
CA PHE A 142 6.31 -11.06 -19.86
C PHE A 142 7.05 -10.78 -18.55
N ILE A 143 8.39 -10.92 -18.58
CA ILE A 143 9.29 -10.50 -17.51
C ILE A 143 9.80 -9.12 -17.88
N ALA A 144 9.47 -8.08 -17.13
CA ALA A 144 9.88 -6.71 -17.42
C ALA A 144 11.36 -6.45 -17.13
N LYS A 145 11.91 -7.09 -16.10
CA LYS A 145 13.30 -6.89 -15.68
C LYS A 145 13.86 -8.14 -15.03
N LYS A 146 15.14 -8.41 -15.27
CA LYS A 146 15.91 -9.44 -14.57
C LYS A 146 17.01 -8.80 -13.74
N VAL A 147 17.10 -9.16 -12.48
CA VAL A 147 18.19 -8.74 -11.58
C VAL A 147 18.99 -9.98 -11.21
N VAL A 148 20.27 -10.00 -11.56
CA VAL A 148 21.19 -11.12 -11.29
C VAL A 148 22.09 -10.74 -10.14
N GLY A 149 21.75 -11.22 -8.94
CA GLY A 149 22.44 -10.93 -7.70
C GLY A 149 23.85 -11.51 -7.67
N SER A 150 24.82 -10.78 -7.10
CA SER A 150 26.18 -11.29 -6.93
C SER A 150 26.34 -12.24 -5.74
N ARG A 151 25.31 -12.37 -4.90
CA ARG A 151 25.32 -13.12 -3.63
C ARG A 151 24.15 -14.10 -3.52
N ASP A 152 23.64 -14.55 -4.66
CA ASP A 152 22.57 -15.53 -4.71
C ASP A 152 23.10 -16.92 -4.33
N ALA A 153 23.44 -17.06 -3.05
CA ALA A 153 24.15 -18.23 -2.52
C ALA A 153 23.27 -19.49 -2.46
N ARG A 154 21.96 -19.36 -2.73
CA ARG A 154 20.97 -20.43 -2.54
C ARG A 154 20.12 -20.74 -3.76
N ASP A 155 20.48 -20.19 -4.93
CA ASP A 155 19.80 -20.42 -6.22
C ASP A 155 18.27 -20.23 -6.13
N LEU A 156 17.83 -19.24 -5.34
CA LEU A 156 16.42 -18.97 -5.14
C LEU A 156 15.86 -18.32 -6.42
N GLN A 157 15.02 -19.05 -7.14
CA GLN A 157 14.32 -18.48 -8.29
C GLN A 157 13.10 -17.70 -7.79
N LEU A 158 13.27 -16.39 -7.70
CA LEU A 158 12.26 -15.44 -7.21
C LEU A 158 11.61 -14.69 -8.38
N THR A 159 10.28 -14.66 -8.41
CA THR A 159 9.51 -13.83 -9.35
C THR A 159 8.66 -12.82 -8.58
N LEU A 160 8.99 -11.54 -8.70
CA LEU A 160 8.31 -10.42 -8.06
C LEU A 160 7.25 -9.81 -8.99
N PHE A 161 5.98 -9.94 -8.61
CA PHE A 161 4.88 -9.19 -9.22
C PHE A 161 4.72 -7.86 -8.49
N GLN A 162 4.88 -6.75 -9.20
CA GLN A 162 4.90 -5.42 -8.58
C GLN A 162 4.18 -4.34 -9.40
N TYR A 163 4.03 -3.17 -8.78
CA TYR A 163 4.04 -1.90 -9.49
C TYR A 163 5.38 -1.22 -9.18
N GLU A 164 6.11 -0.81 -10.21
CA GLU A 164 7.39 -0.13 -10.06
C GLU A 164 7.35 1.07 -9.08
N PRO A 165 6.35 1.97 -9.12
CA PRO A 165 6.32 3.11 -8.20
C PRO A 165 5.75 2.80 -6.81
N CYS A 166 5.28 1.57 -6.55
CA CYS A 166 4.60 1.28 -5.29
C CYS A 166 5.62 1.23 -4.13
N PRO A 167 5.40 1.97 -3.02
CA PRO A 167 6.29 1.95 -1.86
C PRO A 167 6.42 0.54 -1.27
N PHE A 168 5.34 -0.24 -1.22
CA PHE A 168 5.39 -1.62 -0.73
C PHE A 168 6.30 -2.51 -1.61
N CYS A 169 6.28 -2.32 -2.93
CA CYS A 169 7.15 -3.03 -3.86
C CYS A 169 8.61 -2.56 -3.76
N LYS A 170 8.83 -1.25 -3.62
CA LYS A 170 10.16 -0.66 -3.41
C LYS A 170 10.80 -1.17 -2.11
N LYS A 171 10.05 -1.40 -1.03
CA LYS A 171 10.57 -2.06 0.19
C LYS A 171 11.10 -3.46 -0.10
N VAL A 172 10.33 -4.28 -0.82
CA VAL A 172 10.75 -5.64 -1.17
C VAL A 172 12.00 -5.60 -2.04
N ARG A 173 12.04 -4.74 -3.06
CA ARG A 173 13.24 -4.58 -3.90
C ARG A 173 14.46 -4.08 -3.12
N ALA A 174 14.30 -3.11 -2.23
CA ALA A 174 15.38 -2.65 -1.38
C ALA A 174 15.97 -3.80 -0.56
N PHE A 175 15.12 -4.68 -0.02
CA PHE A 175 15.55 -5.89 0.66
C PHE A 175 16.27 -6.89 -0.27
N LEU A 176 15.68 -7.23 -1.42
CA LEU A 176 16.28 -8.18 -2.38
C LEU A 176 17.64 -7.68 -2.90
N ASP A 177 17.71 -6.40 -3.28
CA ASP A 177 18.93 -5.73 -3.73
C ASP A 177 20.00 -5.74 -2.63
N PHE A 178 19.62 -5.42 -1.40
CA PHE A 178 20.55 -5.41 -0.26
C PHE A 178 21.04 -6.80 0.13
N ALA A 179 20.18 -7.81 0.03
CA ALA A 179 20.54 -9.21 0.24
C ALA A 179 21.39 -9.77 -0.92
N GLY A 180 21.37 -9.11 -2.08
CA GLY A 180 22.10 -9.53 -3.28
C GLY A 180 21.48 -10.76 -3.94
N LEU A 181 20.16 -10.92 -3.82
CA LEU A 181 19.39 -12.03 -4.41
C LEU A 181 19.07 -11.77 -5.88
N SER A 182 19.01 -12.83 -6.68
CA SER A 182 18.49 -12.74 -8.04
C SER A 182 16.96 -12.79 -8.03
N TYR A 183 16.33 -12.03 -8.92
CA TYR A 183 14.88 -12.07 -9.08
C TYR A 183 14.44 -11.53 -10.45
N ASP A 184 13.36 -12.12 -10.95
CA ASP A 184 12.63 -11.65 -12.11
C ASP A 184 11.50 -10.71 -11.66
N VAL A 185 11.21 -9.70 -12.47
CA VAL A 185 10.18 -8.70 -12.20
C VAL A 185 9.08 -8.82 -13.24
N VAL A 186 7.85 -9.01 -12.78
CA VAL A 186 6.64 -8.91 -13.60
C VAL A 186 5.91 -7.63 -13.22
N GLU A 187 5.84 -6.70 -14.17
CA GLU A 187 5.10 -5.45 -13.97
C GLU A 187 3.60 -5.72 -14.14
N VAL A 188 2.82 -5.44 -13.10
CA VAL A 188 1.37 -5.65 -13.11
C VAL A 188 0.69 -4.40 -13.64
N ASN A 189 -0.29 -4.56 -14.53
CA ASN A 189 -1.12 -3.44 -14.96
C ASN A 189 -2.02 -2.98 -13.79
N PRO A 190 -1.93 -1.71 -13.34
CA PRO A 190 -2.66 -1.25 -12.15
C PRO A 190 -4.18 -1.19 -12.33
N VAL A 191 -4.65 -1.16 -13.58
CA VAL A 191 -6.08 -1.07 -13.92
C VAL A 191 -6.66 -2.45 -14.18
N THR A 192 -6.05 -3.23 -15.07
CA THR A 192 -6.61 -4.52 -15.49
C THR A 192 -6.22 -5.66 -14.55
N LYS A 193 -5.05 -5.58 -13.91
CA LYS A 193 -4.49 -6.61 -13.01
C LYS A 193 -4.47 -8.02 -13.62
N LYS A 194 -4.41 -8.14 -14.96
CA LYS A 194 -4.45 -9.43 -15.67
C LYS A 194 -3.36 -10.39 -15.20
N GLN A 195 -2.17 -9.86 -14.93
CA GLN A 195 -1.00 -10.60 -14.44
C GLN A 195 -1.22 -11.24 -13.06
N LEU A 196 -2.26 -10.82 -12.32
CA LEU A 196 -2.66 -11.40 -11.04
C LEU A 196 -3.92 -12.27 -11.18
N GLY A 197 -4.35 -12.60 -12.39
CA GLY A 197 -5.60 -13.34 -12.67
C GLY A 197 -5.67 -14.69 -11.95
N TRP A 198 -4.52 -15.37 -11.84
CA TRP A 198 -4.35 -16.68 -11.22
C TRP A 198 -4.40 -16.67 -9.69
N SER A 199 -4.03 -15.56 -9.03
CA SER A 199 -3.95 -15.52 -7.56
C SER A 199 -5.26 -15.05 -6.90
N ALA A 200 -5.67 -15.64 -5.78
CA ALA A 200 -6.77 -15.08 -4.97
C ALA A 200 -6.41 -13.70 -4.38
N TYR A 201 -5.13 -13.44 -4.14
CA TYR A 201 -4.61 -12.18 -3.63
C TYR A 201 -4.39 -11.18 -4.77
N LYS A 202 -5.23 -10.13 -4.86
CA LYS A 202 -5.23 -9.14 -5.97
C LYS A 202 -4.49 -7.83 -5.65
N LYS A 203 -3.51 -7.88 -4.74
CA LYS A 203 -2.66 -6.76 -4.34
C LYS A 203 -1.20 -7.10 -4.64
N VAL A 204 -0.34 -6.09 -4.75
CA VAL A 204 1.11 -6.22 -4.91
C VAL A 204 1.83 -5.62 -3.69
N PRO A 205 3.08 -6.03 -3.38
CA PRO A 205 3.87 -7.06 -4.06
C PRO A 205 3.38 -8.49 -3.78
N ILE A 206 3.63 -9.38 -4.74
CA ILE A 206 3.58 -10.85 -4.57
C ILE A 206 4.93 -11.38 -5.02
N ILE A 207 5.53 -12.28 -4.24
CA ILE A 207 6.69 -13.07 -4.70
C ILE A 207 6.26 -14.52 -4.89
N ILE A 208 6.67 -15.10 -6.00
CA ILE A 208 6.70 -16.56 -6.17
C ILE A 208 8.13 -17.04 -5.96
N VAL A 209 8.29 -18.02 -5.08
CA VAL A 209 9.55 -18.73 -4.86
C VAL A 209 9.41 -20.13 -5.42
N LYS A 210 10.28 -20.50 -6.36
CA LYS A 210 10.36 -21.87 -6.86
C LYS A 210 11.05 -22.75 -5.82
N GLY A 211 10.37 -23.79 -5.36
CA GLY A 211 10.94 -24.89 -4.58
C GLY A 211 11.21 -26.12 -5.45
N GLU A 212 11.63 -27.22 -4.82
CA GLU A 212 11.92 -28.49 -5.52
C GLU A 212 10.68 -29.09 -6.19
N GLU A 213 9.54 -29.07 -5.50
CA GLU A 213 8.31 -29.75 -5.91
C GLU A 213 7.18 -28.79 -6.32
N GLY A 214 7.47 -27.49 -6.49
CA GLY A 214 6.44 -26.51 -6.88
C GLY A 214 6.80 -25.06 -6.53
N TYR A 215 5.77 -24.24 -6.32
CA TYR A 215 5.87 -22.78 -6.23
C TYR A 215 5.15 -22.25 -5.01
N GLN A 216 5.90 -21.57 -4.14
CA GLN A 216 5.38 -20.91 -2.94
C GLN A 216 5.09 -19.44 -3.22
N GLN A 217 3.84 -19.02 -3.03
CA GLN A 217 3.44 -17.62 -3.06
C GLN A 217 3.63 -16.97 -1.69
N LEU A 218 4.24 -15.78 -1.70
CA LEU A 218 4.39 -14.88 -0.56
C LEU A 218 3.63 -13.59 -0.85
N ASN A 219 2.80 -13.16 0.11
CA ASN A 219 1.96 -11.97 0.01
C ASN A 219 2.36 -10.95 1.07
N ASP A 220 1.98 -9.69 0.84
CA ASP A 220 2.33 -8.55 1.70
C ASP A 220 3.83 -8.25 1.77
N SER A 221 4.19 -6.99 1.53
CA SER A 221 5.60 -6.58 1.53
C SER A 221 6.37 -6.90 2.81
N SER A 222 5.75 -6.79 3.99
CA SER A 222 6.43 -6.99 5.26
C SER A 222 6.55 -8.48 5.60
N MET A 223 5.52 -9.29 5.29
CA MET A 223 5.60 -10.75 5.41
C MET A 223 6.60 -11.36 4.41
N ILE A 224 6.64 -10.87 3.16
CA ILE A 224 7.65 -11.28 2.16
C ILE A 224 9.06 -11.06 2.72
N ILE A 225 9.35 -9.84 3.19
CA ILE A 225 10.66 -9.49 3.74
C ILE A 225 10.96 -10.35 4.98
N SER A 226 10.01 -10.53 5.89
CA SER A 226 10.22 -11.34 7.10
C SER A 226 10.47 -12.81 6.78
N SER A 227 9.72 -13.39 5.85
CA SER A 227 9.86 -14.80 5.47
C SER A 227 11.21 -15.06 4.81
N LEU A 228 11.60 -14.22 3.83
CA LEU A 228 12.88 -14.36 3.16
C LEU A 228 14.05 -14.04 4.09
N ALA A 229 13.94 -13.01 4.94
CA ALA A 229 14.99 -12.72 5.93
C ALA A 229 15.16 -13.89 6.92
N SER A 230 14.06 -14.46 7.44
CA SER A 230 14.13 -15.64 8.31
C SER A 230 14.79 -16.83 7.61
N TYR A 231 14.45 -17.04 6.33
CA TYR A 231 15.07 -18.08 5.52
C TYR A 231 16.57 -17.85 5.34
N LEU A 232 17.01 -16.61 5.09
CA LEU A 232 18.43 -16.31 4.91
C LEU A 232 19.25 -16.49 6.19
N GLU A 233 18.67 -16.25 7.37
CA GLU A 233 19.34 -16.44 8.66
C GLU A 233 19.68 -17.92 8.94
N ASP A 234 18.81 -18.86 8.54
CA ASP A 234 19.04 -20.29 8.74
C ASP A 234 18.75 -21.13 7.49
N ALA A 235 19.81 -21.57 6.82
CA ALA A 235 19.73 -22.37 5.59
C ALA A 235 19.02 -23.72 5.74
N GLN A 236 18.92 -24.24 6.96
CA GLN A 236 18.28 -25.53 7.22
C GLN A 236 16.76 -25.40 7.34
N GLN A 237 16.23 -24.18 7.43
CA GLN A 237 14.79 -23.97 7.51
C GLN A 237 14.14 -24.05 6.14
N ASP A 238 13.08 -24.85 6.05
CA ASP A 238 12.21 -24.91 4.88
C ASP A 238 11.32 -23.66 4.83
N LEU A 239 11.37 -22.95 3.70
CA LEU A 239 10.55 -21.75 3.47
C LEU A 239 9.05 -22.04 3.62
N GLN A 240 8.58 -23.23 3.22
CA GLN A 240 7.17 -23.59 3.36
C GLN A 240 6.75 -23.68 4.84
N LYS A 241 7.65 -24.12 5.72
CA LYS A 241 7.43 -24.10 7.19
C LYS A 241 7.44 -22.67 7.72
N ILE A 242 8.37 -21.83 7.24
CA ILE A 242 8.45 -20.43 7.65
C ILE A 242 7.15 -19.68 7.35
N VAL A 243 6.57 -19.88 6.15
CA VAL A 243 5.33 -19.22 5.72
C VAL A 243 4.15 -19.51 6.64
N LYS A 244 4.07 -20.72 7.23
CA LYS A 244 3.00 -21.10 8.16
C LYS A 244 2.96 -20.27 9.44
N TYR A 245 4.07 -19.61 9.81
CA TYR A 245 4.11 -18.71 10.96
C TYR A 245 3.51 -17.32 10.70
N TYR A 246 3.07 -17.04 9.47
CA TYR A 246 2.43 -15.78 9.07
C TYR A 246 0.98 -16.01 8.60
N PRO A 247 0.08 -16.51 9.46
CA PRO A 247 -1.30 -16.78 9.06
C PRO A 247 -2.04 -15.49 8.75
N GLN A 248 -2.89 -15.55 7.73
CA GLN A 248 -3.85 -14.50 7.41
C GLN A 248 -5.08 -14.67 8.32
N VAL A 249 -5.40 -13.63 9.09
CA VAL A 249 -6.55 -13.61 9.99
C VAL A 249 -7.56 -12.59 9.51
N ASP A 250 -8.78 -13.08 9.26
CA ASP A 250 -9.92 -12.25 8.92
C ASP A 250 -10.65 -11.80 10.19
N PHE A 251 -11.00 -10.52 10.27
CA PHE A 251 -11.73 -9.95 11.39
C PHE A 251 -12.89 -9.09 10.91
N GLN A 252 -13.89 -8.91 11.76
CA GLN A 252 -15.00 -8.00 11.52
C GLN A 252 -14.94 -6.86 12.55
N GLY A 253 -14.67 -5.65 12.07
CA GLY A 253 -14.66 -4.45 12.90
C GLY A 253 -16.05 -4.12 13.45
N GLY A 254 -16.09 -3.38 14.56
CA GLY A 254 -17.34 -2.97 15.22
C GLY A 254 -18.27 -2.08 14.37
N ASP A 255 -17.78 -1.57 13.23
CA ASP A 255 -18.55 -0.86 12.21
C ASP A 255 -19.11 -1.79 11.11
N GLY A 256 -18.97 -3.11 11.29
CA GLY A 256 -19.38 -4.13 10.33
C GLY A 256 -18.39 -4.32 9.16
N LYS A 257 -17.27 -3.58 9.10
CA LYS A 257 -16.27 -3.75 8.04
C LYS A 257 -15.44 -5.00 8.29
N LYS A 258 -15.34 -5.85 7.27
CA LYS A 258 -14.41 -6.99 7.29
C LYS A 258 -13.01 -6.51 6.94
N GLY A 259 -12.03 -6.90 7.73
CA GLY A 259 -10.61 -6.70 7.53
C GLY A 259 -9.89 -8.04 7.46
N SER A 260 -8.68 -8.02 6.93
CA SER A 260 -7.78 -9.17 6.91
C SER A 260 -6.38 -8.67 7.19
N GLU A 261 -5.69 -9.31 8.12
CA GLU A 261 -4.33 -8.94 8.53
C GLU A 261 -3.46 -10.20 8.63
N ILE A 262 -2.20 -10.07 8.22
CA ILE A 262 -1.22 -11.15 8.35
C ILE A 262 -0.56 -11.02 9.71
N MET A 263 -0.78 -12.01 10.57
CA MET A 263 -0.13 -12.07 11.88
C MET A 263 1.38 -12.21 11.71
N ASN A 264 2.13 -11.72 12.70
CA ASN A 264 3.57 -11.85 12.76
C ASN A 264 4.35 -11.22 11.59
N ARG A 265 3.73 -10.46 10.68
CA ARG A 265 4.38 -9.91 9.47
C ARG A 265 5.66 -9.10 9.69
N TYR A 266 5.94 -8.63 10.91
CA TYR A 266 7.17 -7.93 11.28
C TYR A 266 8.13 -8.75 12.17
N PHE A 267 7.81 -10.00 12.48
CA PHE A 267 8.63 -10.90 13.28
C PHE A 267 9.50 -11.75 12.35
N LEU A 268 10.74 -12.01 12.77
CA LEU A 268 11.62 -12.98 12.13
C LEU A 268 11.55 -14.29 12.91
N MET A 269 11.57 -15.41 12.20
CA MET A 269 11.46 -16.76 12.75
C MET A 269 12.86 -17.35 12.85
N PHE A 270 13.47 -17.29 14.03
CA PHE A 270 14.84 -17.81 14.26
C PHE A 270 14.89 -19.29 14.66
N GLY A 271 13.73 -19.96 14.78
CA GLY A 271 13.64 -21.34 15.29
C GLY A 271 14.13 -21.42 16.75
N ASP A 272 14.88 -22.47 17.07
CA ASP A 272 15.45 -22.68 18.40
C ASP A 272 16.79 -21.97 18.63
N LYS A 273 17.29 -21.25 17.61
CA LYS A 273 18.58 -20.55 17.68
C LYS A 273 18.39 -19.13 18.19
N GLU A 274 19.30 -18.69 19.05
CA GLU A 274 19.38 -17.27 19.36
C GLU A 274 19.88 -16.49 18.13
N PRO A 275 19.30 -15.32 17.84
CA PRO A 275 19.68 -14.52 16.69
C PRO A 275 21.13 -14.05 16.84
N ALA A 276 22.02 -14.60 16.01
CA ALA A 276 23.46 -14.39 16.11
C ALA A 276 23.82 -12.89 15.98
N GLY A 277 24.53 -12.36 16.97
CA GLY A 277 25.02 -10.98 16.93
C GLY A 277 23.95 -9.88 17.04
N ARG A 278 22.70 -10.21 17.39
CA ARG A 278 21.62 -9.23 17.54
C ARG A 278 21.05 -9.23 18.95
N SER A 279 21.00 -8.05 19.58
CA SER A 279 20.34 -7.89 20.87
C SER A 279 18.81 -7.93 20.73
N LYS A 280 18.11 -8.33 21.79
CA LYS A 280 16.63 -8.35 21.82
C LYS A 280 16.06 -6.95 21.57
N GLU A 281 16.71 -5.92 22.11
CA GLU A 281 16.33 -4.53 21.95
C GLU A 281 16.41 -4.08 20.49
N SER A 282 17.48 -4.47 19.79
CA SER A 282 17.66 -4.17 18.36
C SER A 282 16.56 -4.81 17.49
N ILE A 283 16.15 -6.04 17.81
CA ILE A 283 15.09 -6.74 17.08
C ILE A 283 13.72 -6.10 17.33
N VAL A 284 13.43 -5.72 18.58
CA VAL A 284 12.19 -5.03 18.93
C VAL A 284 12.12 -3.65 18.28
N GLU A 285 13.23 -2.93 18.26
CA GLU A 285 13.34 -1.62 17.60
C GLU A 285 13.16 -1.72 16.08
N GLU A 286 13.84 -2.68 15.42
CA GLU A 286 13.65 -2.94 14.00
C GLU A 286 12.17 -3.18 13.68
N ARG A 287 11.51 -4.03 14.46
CA ARG A 287 10.07 -4.31 14.31
C ARG A 287 9.23 -3.04 14.43
N ARG A 288 9.51 -2.21 15.43
CA ARG A 288 8.79 -0.95 15.65
C ARG A 288 8.91 -0.02 14.45
N TRP A 289 10.11 0.14 13.89
CA TRP A 289 10.33 1.03 12.75
C TRP A 289 9.80 0.48 11.44
N ARG A 290 9.83 -0.85 11.23
CA ARG A 290 9.14 -1.48 10.10
C ARG A 290 7.63 -1.22 10.15
N LYS A 291 7.02 -1.35 11.34
CA LYS A 291 5.61 -1.03 11.55
C LYS A 291 5.31 0.46 11.34
N TRP A 292 6.15 1.35 11.88
CA TRP A 292 6.02 2.80 11.68
C TRP A 292 6.12 3.20 10.20
N SER A 293 6.98 2.54 9.43
CA SER A 293 7.09 2.79 7.99
C SER A 293 5.76 2.58 7.27
N ASP A 294 5.03 1.51 7.62
CA ASP A 294 3.76 1.15 7.00
C ASP A 294 2.59 1.99 7.55
N ASP A 295 2.55 2.19 8.87
CA ASP A 295 1.40 2.78 9.57
C ASP A 295 1.46 4.32 9.62
N VAL A 296 2.64 4.92 9.44
CA VAL A 296 2.83 6.37 9.60
C VAL A 296 3.47 6.99 8.36
N LEU A 297 4.68 6.55 7.99
CA LEU A 297 5.43 7.18 6.90
C LEU A 297 4.68 7.09 5.58
N MET A 298 4.17 5.91 5.23
CA MET A 298 3.41 5.69 4.01
C MET A 298 2.12 6.52 3.92
N HIS A 299 1.40 6.66 5.04
CA HIS A 299 0.17 7.45 5.12
C HIS A 299 0.43 8.95 5.09
N THR A 300 1.65 9.37 5.42
CA THR A 300 2.10 10.76 5.32
C THR A 300 2.65 11.09 3.93
N LEU A 301 3.36 10.15 3.30
CA LEU A 301 3.99 10.30 1.99
C LEU A 301 2.97 10.28 0.84
N SER A 302 1.99 9.37 0.87
CA SER A 302 1.04 9.21 -0.25
C SER A 302 0.23 10.49 -0.55
N PRO A 303 -0.31 11.24 0.43
CA PRO A 303 -1.02 12.50 0.17
C PRO A 303 -0.12 13.61 -0.39
N ASN A 304 1.18 13.53 -0.14
CA ASN A 304 2.14 14.55 -0.53
C ASN A 304 2.45 14.54 -2.03
N ILE A 305 2.48 13.37 -2.68
CA ILE A 305 2.70 13.27 -4.12
C ILE A 305 1.45 13.57 -4.96
N TYR A 306 0.28 13.72 -4.32
CA TYR A 306 -1.00 14.01 -4.99
C TYR A 306 -1.69 15.26 -4.42
N ARG A 307 -0.92 16.19 -3.83
CA ARG A 307 -1.48 17.37 -3.15
C ARG A 307 -2.09 18.35 -4.15
N THR A 308 -1.44 18.55 -5.29
CA THR A 308 -1.93 19.35 -6.43
C THR A 308 -2.16 18.47 -7.66
N TRP A 309 -2.90 19.00 -8.65
CA TRP A 309 -3.14 18.29 -9.91
C TRP A 309 -1.83 18.06 -10.67
N GLU A 310 -0.97 19.08 -10.69
CA GLU A 310 0.34 19.07 -11.35
C GLU A 310 1.26 18.03 -10.72
N GLU A 311 1.36 17.98 -9.38
CA GLU A 311 2.13 16.95 -8.67
C GLU A 311 1.56 15.55 -8.94
N SER A 312 0.23 15.42 -9.02
CA SER A 312 -0.37 14.13 -9.34
C SER A 312 -0.08 13.67 -10.76
N LEU A 313 -0.10 14.56 -11.75
CA LEU A 313 0.27 14.23 -13.12
C LEU A 313 1.75 13.92 -13.24
N GLU A 314 2.60 14.70 -12.57
CA GLU A 314 4.05 14.44 -12.49
C GLU A 314 4.32 13.04 -11.95
N ALA A 315 3.69 12.66 -10.84
CA ALA A 315 3.82 11.33 -10.25
C ALA A 315 3.44 10.23 -11.27
N PHE A 316 2.30 10.35 -11.95
CA PHE A 316 1.89 9.34 -12.93
C PHE A 316 2.78 9.28 -14.19
N ASN A 317 3.32 10.41 -14.64
CA ASN A 317 4.31 10.42 -15.72
C ASN A 317 5.62 9.74 -15.29
N MET A 318 6.09 10.03 -14.06
CA MET A 318 7.24 9.34 -13.47
C MET A 318 6.97 7.84 -13.34
N PHE A 319 5.78 7.42 -12.92
CA PHE A 319 5.40 6.01 -12.83
C PHE A 319 5.46 5.33 -14.19
N SER A 320 4.92 5.98 -15.22
CA SER A 320 4.96 5.48 -16.59
C SER A 320 6.38 5.34 -17.12
N LYS A 321 7.26 6.30 -16.82
CA LYS A 321 8.65 6.28 -17.24
C LYS A 321 9.44 5.19 -16.50
N ASN A 322 9.34 5.15 -15.17
CA ASN A 322 10.13 4.24 -14.35
C ASN A 322 9.68 2.78 -14.54
N GLY A 323 8.38 2.55 -14.68
CA GLY A 323 7.80 1.23 -14.90
C GLY A 323 7.87 0.74 -16.35
N ASP A 324 8.50 1.50 -17.24
CA ASP A 324 8.61 1.19 -18.68
C ASP A 324 7.25 0.88 -19.33
N TRP A 325 6.20 1.61 -18.92
CA TRP A 325 4.84 1.37 -19.39
C TRP A 325 4.66 1.68 -20.88
N GLU A 326 5.61 2.41 -21.48
CA GLU A 326 5.67 2.62 -22.93
C GLU A 326 5.82 1.32 -23.71
N HIS A 327 6.64 0.40 -23.18
CA HIS A 327 6.89 -0.88 -23.82
C HIS A 327 5.91 -1.94 -23.33
N ILE A 328 5.41 -1.83 -22.09
CA ILE A 328 4.56 -2.87 -21.48
C ILE A 328 3.07 -2.69 -21.83
N PHE A 329 2.58 -1.45 -21.97
CA PHE A 329 1.14 -1.18 -22.16
C PHE A 329 0.83 -0.54 -23.51
N PRO A 330 -0.33 -0.84 -24.12
CA PRO A 330 -0.81 -0.13 -25.30
C PRO A 330 -0.85 1.39 -25.04
N PRO A 331 -0.47 2.23 -26.03
CA PRO A 331 -0.35 3.68 -25.84
C PRO A 331 -1.62 4.35 -25.27
N TRP A 332 -2.80 3.90 -25.70
CA TRP A 332 -4.07 4.42 -25.20
C TRP A 332 -4.35 4.01 -23.75
N GLU A 333 -4.01 2.77 -23.35
CA GLU A 333 -4.15 2.30 -21.97
C GLU A 333 -3.23 3.11 -21.07
N ARG A 334 -1.96 3.27 -21.47
CA ARG A 334 -0.98 4.11 -20.78
C ARG A 334 -1.51 5.52 -20.55
N GLN A 335 -2.03 6.15 -21.59
CA GLN A 335 -2.52 7.53 -21.48
C GLN A 335 -3.73 7.66 -20.55
N MET A 336 -4.62 6.66 -20.58
CA MET A 336 -5.78 6.58 -19.70
C MET A 336 -5.36 6.41 -18.24
N VAL A 337 -4.42 5.50 -17.97
CA VAL A 337 -3.83 5.29 -16.63
C VAL A 337 -3.23 6.59 -16.09
N ILE A 338 -2.47 7.33 -16.91
CA ILE A 338 -1.82 8.57 -16.48
C ILE A 338 -2.85 9.64 -16.08
N TYR A 339 -3.76 10.03 -16.99
CA TYR A 339 -4.66 11.15 -16.72
C TYR A 339 -5.80 10.79 -15.76
N VAL A 340 -6.46 9.65 -15.97
CA VAL A 340 -7.59 9.23 -15.12
C VAL A 340 -7.07 8.79 -13.76
N GLY A 341 -5.94 8.08 -13.73
CA GLY A 341 -5.29 7.69 -12.48
C GLY A 341 -4.87 8.90 -11.66
N ALA A 342 -4.23 9.91 -12.27
CA ALA A 342 -3.90 11.16 -11.59
C ALA A 342 -5.15 11.86 -11.02
N ALA A 343 -6.26 11.89 -11.78
CA ALA A 343 -7.47 12.57 -11.32
C ALA A 343 -8.08 11.88 -10.09
N VAL A 344 -8.11 10.54 -10.12
CA VAL A 344 -8.56 9.74 -8.97
C VAL A 344 -7.62 9.93 -7.78
N MET A 345 -6.30 9.89 -7.98
CA MET A 345 -5.33 9.98 -6.90
C MET A 345 -5.24 11.37 -6.28
N TYR A 346 -5.45 12.45 -7.04
CA TYR A 346 -5.62 13.79 -6.51
C TYR A 346 -6.79 13.89 -5.52
N ILE A 347 -7.95 13.30 -5.88
CA ILE A 347 -9.12 13.27 -5.00
C ILE A 347 -8.86 12.38 -3.77
N ILE A 348 -8.25 11.21 -3.97
CA ILE A 348 -7.89 10.29 -2.88
C ILE A 348 -6.87 10.93 -1.94
N GLY A 349 -5.85 11.63 -2.46
CA GLY A 349 -4.83 12.31 -1.69
C GLY A 349 -5.43 13.31 -0.69
N LYS A 350 -6.38 14.13 -1.14
CA LYS A 350 -7.13 15.05 -0.25
C LYS A 350 -7.91 14.32 0.84
N ARG A 351 -8.53 13.17 0.51
CA ARG A 351 -9.26 12.36 1.49
C ARG A 351 -8.33 11.67 2.48
N LEU A 352 -7.19 11.16 2.02
CA LEU A 352 -6.18 10.54 2.85
C LEU A 352 -5.59 11.56 3.83
N LYS A 353 -5.27 12.77 3.36
CA LYS A 353 -4.86 13.88 4.22
C LYS A 353 -5.83 14.08 5.39
N LYS A 354 -7.14 14.13 5.11
CA LYS A 354 -8.18 14.27 6.15
C LYS A 354 -8.31 13.02 7.02
N ARG A 355 -8.25 11.82 6.45
CA ARG A 355 -8.38 10.55 7.18
C ARG A 355 -7.25 10.33 8.18
N HIS A 356 -6.03 10.69 7.79
CA HIS A 356 -4.82 10.51 8.61
C HIS A 356 -4.49 11.75 9.44
N ASN A 357 -5.41 12.73 9.53
CA ASN A 357 -5.25 13.94 10.34
C ASN A 357 -3.91 14.67 10.09
N LEU A 358 -3.49 14.75 8.83
CA LEU A 358 -2.28 15.49 8.47
C LEU A 358 -2.52 17.01 8.64
N LEU A 359 -1.43 17.75 8.86
CA LEU A 359 -1.45 19.20 8.97
C LEU A 359 -2.00 19.85 7.69
N ASP A 360 -2.44 21.11 7.80
CA ASP A 360 -2.94 21.87 6.65
C ASP A 360 -1.90 21.97 5.54
N ASP A 361 -0.62 22.13 5.90
CA ASP A 361 0.46 21.81 4.99
C ASP A 361 0.88 20.34 5.17
N ALA A 362 0.51 19.50 4.19
CA ALA A 362 0.88 18.09 4.19
C ALA A 362 2.41 17.90 4.13
N ARG A 363 3.15 18.86 3.56
CA ARG A 363 4.63 18.82 3.50
C ARG A 363 5.23 18.86 4.89
N GLN A 364 4.70 19.73 5.76
CA GLN A 364 5.18 19.83 7.13
C GLN A 364 4.99 18.53 7.92
N SER A 365 3.86 17.83 7.72
CA SER A 365 3.67 16.49 8.32
C SER A 365 4.77 15.52 7.86
N LEU A 366 5.10 15.51 6.56
CA LEU A 366 6.17 14.66 6.04
C LEU A 366 7.54 15.04 6.62
N TYR A 367 7.85 16.33 6.71
CA TYR A 367 9.11 16.79 7.29
C TYR A 367 9.22 16.41 8.77
N ASN A 368 8.13 16.51 9.53
CA ASN A 368 8.12 16.14 10.94
C ASN A 368 8.41 14.66 11.14
N GLU A 369 7.74 13.79 10.38
CA GLU A 369 7.95 12.34 10.46
C GLU A 369 9.36 11.92 10.03
N VAL A 370 9.88 12.50 8.94
CA VAL A 370 11.25 12.21 8.48
C VAL A 370 12.29 12.75 9.47
N ASN A 371 12.11 13.96 10.02
CA ASN A 371 13.01 14.48 11.04
C ASN A 371 12.94 13.69 12.35
N TYR A 372 11.79 13.12 12.71
CA TYR A 372 11.66 12.22 13.86
C TYR A 372 12.47 10.93 13.67
N PHE A 373 12.40 10.33 12.48
CA PHE A 373 13.25 9.20 12.10
C PHE A 373 14.75 9.56 12.18
N LEU A 374 15.16 10.66 11.53
CA LEU A 374 16.56 11.09 11.50
C LEU A 374 17.10 11.45 12.90
N LYS A 375 16.26 12.03 13.76
CA LYS A 375 16.63 12.31 15.15
C LYS A 375 16.93 11.01 15.91
N THR A 376 16.19 9.94 15.62
CA THR A 376 16.42 8.62 16.22
C THR A 376 17.73 8.01 15.75
N VAL A 377 18.02 8.05 14.44
CA VAL A 377 19.31 7.61 13.89
C VAL A 377 20.46 8.41 14.52
N LYS A 378 20.32 9.74 14.61
CA LYS A 378 21.33 10.61 15.23
C LYS A 378 21.54 10.30 16.73
N ALA A 379 20.47 10.01 17.47
CA ALA A 379 20.56 9.69 18.89
C ALA A 379 21.32 8.39 19.17
N LYS A 380 21.30 7.44 18.22
CA LYS A 380 22.14 6.23 18.28
C LYS A 380 23.62 6.50 18.01
N GLY A 381 23.95 7.58 17.31
CA GLY A 381 25.32 7.89 16.90
C GLY A 381 25.84 7.00 15.76
N THR A 382 24.95 6.31 15.04
CA THR A 382 25.28 5.39 13.94
C THR A 382 24.80 5.94 12.60
N HIS A 383 25.26 5.33 11.49
CA HIS A 383 24.81 5.72 10.14
C HIS A 383 23.37 5.29 9.87
N PHE A 384 22.94 4.17 10.44
CA PHE A 384 21.62 3.57 10.25
C PHE A 384 21.01 3.15 11.59
N ILE A 385 19.71 2.85 11.64
CA ILE A 385 19.09 2.23 12.83
C ILE A 385 19.77 0.90 13.15
N GLY A 386 20.13 0.15 12.11
CA GLY A 386 20.89 -1.10 12.19
C GLY A 386 22.35 -0.99 12.65
N GLY A 387 22.88 0.22 12.83
CA GLY A 387 24.28 0.45 13.17
C GLY A 387 25.11 0.92 11.97
N ASP A 388 26.24 0.26 11.72
CA ASP A 388 27.11 0.54 10.56
C ASP A 388 26.56 -0.02 9.25
N VAL A 389 25.70 -1.04 9.35
CA VAL A 389 25.02 -1.69 8.22
C VAL A 389 23.51 -1.50 8.42
N PRO A 390 22.75 -1.15 7.36
CA PRO A 390 21.30 -0.97 7.50
C PRO A 390 20.61 -2.30 7.80
N ASN A 391 19.59 -2.25 8.64
CA ASN A 391 18.75 -3.40 8.97
C ASN A 391 17.40 -3.35 8.21
N LEU A 392 16.46 -4.24 8.52
CA LEU A 392 15.17 -4.29 7.81
C LEU A 392 14.31 -3.04 8.03
N ALA A 393 14.52 -2.28 9.11
CA ALA A 393 13.83 -1.01 9.33
C ALA A 393 14.37 0.08 8.41
N ASP A 394 15.69 0.20 8.28
CA ASP A 394 16.31 1.15 7.35
C ASP A 394 15.87 0.87 5.91
N LEU A 395 15.84 -0.40 5.50
CA LEU A 395 15.37 -0.84 4.18
C LEU A 395 13.89 -0.54 3.95
N ALA A 396 13.04 -0.69 4.97
CA ALA A 396 11.62 -0.35 4.88
C ALA A 396 11.42 1.16 4.66
N VAL A 397 12.10 2.00 5.44
CA VAL A 397 12.02 3.46 5.31
C VAL A 397 12.59 3.92 3.97
N TYR A 398 13.72 3.37 3.55
CA TYR A 398 14.32 3.67 2.26
C TYR A 398 13.40 3.26 1.10
N GLY A 399 12.77 2.08 1.16
CA GLY A 399 11.80 1.65 0.16
C GLY A 399 10.61 2.60 0.03
N CYS A 400 10.11 3.14 1.15
CA CYS A 400 9.06 4.14 1.11
C CYS A 400 9.52 5.45 0.47
N ILE A 401 10.66 5.99 0.89
CA ILE A 401 11.18 7.28 0.39
C ILE A 401 11.59 7.18 -1.09
N SER A 402 12.26 6.11 -1.50
CA SER A 402 12.69 5.90 -2.89
C SER A 402 11.53 5.71 -3.88
N SER A 403 10.31 5.46 -3.40
CA SER A 403 9.12 5.39 -4.24
C SER A 403 8.70 6.74 -4.85
N ILE A 404 9.17 7.84 -4.26
CA ILE A 404 8.87 9.21 -4.71
C ILE A 404 10.09 9.92 -5.31
N ASP A 405 11.22 9.22 -5.40
CA ASP A 405 12.45 9.72 -6.03
C ASP A 405 12.19 10.04 -7.51
N GLY A 406 12.52 11.26 -7.92
CA GLY A 406 12.17 11.84 -9.22
C GLY A 406 10.89 12.69 -9.24
N THR A 407 10.24 12.91 -8.08
CA THR A 407 9.15 13.89 -7.94
C THR A 407 9.62 15.16 -7.26
N ARG A 408 8.92 16.28 -7.48
CA ARG A 408 9.14 17.52 -6.72
C ARG A 408 8.98 17.35 -5.21
N THR A 409 8.15 16.40 -4.79
CA THR A 409 7.96 16.07 -3.36
C THR A 409 9.25 15.58 -2.73
N PHE A 410 10.02 14.78 -3.46
CA PHE A 410 11.30 14.28 -3.00
C PHE A 410 12.35 15.38 -2.95
N ASP A 411 12.41 16.24 -3.98
CA ASP A 411 13.31 17.40 -3.98
C ASP A 411 12.99 18.38 -2.83
N ASP A 412 11.71 18.62 -2.58
CA ASP A 412 11.23 19.41 -1.44
C ASP A 412 11.64 18.75 -0.11
N LEU A 413 11.53 17.42 0.00
CA LEU A 413 11.91 16.67 1.20
C LEU A 413 13.40 16.77 1.48
N MET A 414 14.23 16.60 0.46
CA MET A 414 15.69 16.72 0.57
C MET A 414 16.13 18.12 0.96
N ARG A 415 15.49 19.17 0.42
CA ARG A 415 15.83 20.56 0.76
C ARG A 415 15.42 20.99 2.17
N ASN A 416 14.33 20.44 2.70
CA ASN A 416 13.74 20.89 3.97
C ASN A 416 14.00 19.94 5.16
N THR A 417 14.79 18.88 4.95
CA THR A 417 15.18 17.94 6.01
C THR A 417 16.66 17.61 5.90
N LYS A 418 17.22 16.94 6.92
CA LYS A 418 18.61 16.45 6.89
C LYS A 418 18.71 15.02 6.36
N LEU A 419 17.84 14.66 5.42
CA LEU A 419 17.69 13.29 4.92
C LEU A 419 18.83 12.86 4.00
N SER A 420 19.39 13.79 3.21
CA SER A 420 20.34 13.47 2.13
C SER A 420 21.51 12.59 2.57
N PRO A 421 22.24 12.86 3.68
CA PRO A 421 23.37 12.02 4.07
C PRO A 421 22.98 10.57 4.35
N TRP A 422 21.83 10.35 5.01
CA TRP A 422 21.33 9.01 5.30
C TRP A 422 20.84 8.31 4.02
N TYR A 423 20.10 9.01 3.16
CA TYR A 423 19.57 8.44 1.92
C TYR A 423 20.67 8.08 0.93
N GLU A 424 21.67 8.95 0.75
CA GLU A 424 22.84 8.67 -0.10
C GLU A 424 23.68 7.50 0.44
N ALA A 425 23.78 7.35 1.77
CA ALA A 425 24.42 6.17 2.37
C ALA A 425 23.62 4.88 2.07
N MET A 426 22.29 4.94 2.13
CA MET A 426 21.43 3.81 1.71
C MET A 426 21.60 3.47 0.23
N CYS A 427 21.58 4.47 -0.66
CA CYS A 427 21.79 4.26 -2.09
C CYS A 427 23.14 3.57 -2.36
N ARG A 428 24.23 4.07 -1.77
CA ARG A 428 25.58 3.49 -1.95
C ARG A 428 25.64 2.03 -1.53
N ILE A 429 25.08 1.68 -0.36
CA ILE A 429 25.11 0.31 0.13
C ILE A 429 24.24 -0.61 -0.74
N ILE A 430 23.04 -0.16 -1.11
CA ILE A 430 22.15 -0.95 -1.97
C ILE A 430 22.78 -1.15 -3.34
N ASP A 431 23.30 -0.11 -3.98
CA ASP A 431 23.91 -0.22 -5.30
C ASP A 431 25.20 -1.07 -5.29
N SER A 432 25.96 -1.07 -4.19
CA SER A 432 27.13 -1.94 -4.04
C SER A 432 26.79 -3.43 -3.89
N ARG A 433 25.55 -3.75 -3.50
CA ARG A 433 25.08 -5.12 -3.26
C ARG A 433 24.10 -5.59 -4.32
N ARG A 434 23.47 -4.66 -5.04
CA ARG A 434 22.53 -4.93 -6.10
C ARG A 434 23.20 -5.72 -7.22
N GLY A 435 22.46 -6.71 -7.71
CA GLY A 435 22.84 -7.49 -8.88
C GLY A 435 22.92 -6.70 -10.18
N LYS A 436 23.50 -7.30 -11.22
CA LYS A 436 23.46 -6.72 -12.58
C LYS A 436 22.02 -6.73 -13.08
N MET A 437 21.55 -5.60 -13.59
CA MET A 437 20.19 -5.45 -14.11
C MET A 437 20.17 -5.58 -15.64
N SER A 438 19.23 -6.34 -16.17
CA SER A 438 18.94 -6.45 -17.60
C SER A 438 17.46 -6.17 -17.85
N LEU A 439 17.17 -5.28 -18.80
CA LEU A 439 15.81 -5.04 -19.29
C LEU A 439 15.52 -6.01 -20.42
N SER A 440 14.37 -6.68 -20.38
CA SER A 440 13.91 -7.46 -21.52
C SER A 440 13.33 -6.50 -22.56
N LYS A 441 13.65 -6.74 -23.83
CA LYS A 441 12.92 -6.11 -24.95
C LYS A 441 11.79 -7.06 -25.33
N LEU A 442 10.59 -6.54 -25.57
CA LEU A 442 9.60 -7.31 -26.31
C LEU A 442 10.24 -7.70 -27.64
N ALA A 443 10.33 -8.99 -27.92
CA ALA A 443 10.64 -9.41 -29.28
C ALA A 443 9.50 -8.88 -30.15
N ASP A 444 9.82 -8.13 -31.20
CA ASP A 444 8.87 -7.63 -32.17
C ASP A 444 8.11 -8.83 -32.77
N GLN A 445 6.95 -9.15 -32.19
CA GLN A 445 6.00 -10.08 -32.76
C GLN A 445 5.24 -9.31 -33.84
N HIS A 446 5.82 -9.31 -35.04
CA HIS A 446 5.15 -8.95 -36.28
C HIS A 446 4.16 -10.04 -36.72
#